data_AF-J0D336-F1
#
_entry.id   AF-J0D336-F1
#
_cell.length_a   1.000
_cell.length_b   1.000
_cell.length_c   1.000
_cell.angle_alpha   90.00
_cell.angle_beta   90.00
_cell.angle_gamma   90.00
#
_symmetry.space_group_name_H-M   'P 1'
#
loop_
_entity.id
_entity.type
_entity.pdbx_description
1 polymer ?
#
loop_
_entity_poly.entity_id
_entity_poly.type
_entity_poly.pdbx_seq_one_letter_code
_entity_poly.pdbx_strand_id
1 'polypeptide(L)' 'LLSFPPGDARHLDIRLHDIKSLEPGVLLNDTMLEFGLRFWFHDLRNSRPLIAGQMHIFSNFFFTKLTTSMCAFS' A
#
# COMPACT_ATOMS: atom_id res chain seq x y z
N LEU A 1 7.53 11.29 11.97
CA LEU A 1 7.37 10.96 10.54
C LEU A 1 8.16 9.69 10.30
N LEU A 2 7.55 8.65 9.75
CA LEU A 2 8.19 7.39 9.43
C LEU A 2 8.18 7.23 7.90
N SER A 3 9.31 6.89 7.29
CA SER A 3 9.39 6.64 5.84
C SER A 3 9.62 5.15 5.58
N PHE A 4 8.81 4.54 4.71
CA PHE A 4 8.89 3.11 4.42
C PHE A 4 8.80 2.77 2.91
N PRO A 5 9.70 1.94 2.36
CA PRO A 5 10.98 1.54 2.94
C PRO A 5 11.95 2.74 3.01
N PRO A 6 12.84 2.80 4.00
CA PRO A 6 13.77 3.92 4.16
C PRO A 6 14.73 4.01 2.96
N GLY A 7 14.92 5.22 2.43
CA GLY A 7 15.86 5.48 1.32
C GLY A 7 15.36 5.09 -0.08
N ASP A 8 14.12 4.61 -0.20
CA ASP A 8 13.51 4.32 -1.51
C ASP A 8 12.86 5.59 -2.09
N ALA A 9 13.07 5.85 -3.39
CA ALA A 9 12.42 6.95 -4.10
C ALA A 9 10.88 6.84 -4.10
N ARG A 10 10.35 5.63 -3.93
CA ARG A 10 8.91 5.35 -3.83
C ARG A 10 8.46 5.12 -2.39
N HIS A 11 9.19 5.61 -1.38
CA HIS A 11 8.79 5.46 0.01
C HIS A 11 7.41 6.09 0.29
N LEU A 12 6.74 5.55 1.31
CA LEU A 12 5.56 6.14 1.92
C LEU A 12 5.99 7.00 3.10
N ASP A 13 5.43 8.21 3.19
CA ASP A 13 5.57 9.08 4.35
C ASP A 13 4.39 8.90 5.30
N ILE A 14 4.64 8.24 6.43
CA ILE A 14 3.64 7.94 7.44
C ILE A 14 3.69 9.03 8.51
N ARG A 15 2.59 9.77 8.61
CA ARG A 15 2.38 10.90 9.53
C ARG A 15 1.53 10.48 10.71
N LEU A 16 1.49 11.33 11.73
CA LEU A 16 0.73 11.05 12.94
C LEU A 16 -0.78 10.85 12.66
N HIS A 17 -1.34 11.55 11.68
CA HIS A 17 -2.74 11.37 11.30
C HIS A 17 -3.02 10.04 10.61
N ASP A 18 -2.02 9.45 9.95
CA ASP A 18 -2.17 8.11 9.35
C ASP A 18 -2.29 7.06 10.44
N ILE A 19 -1.47 7.18 11.49
CA ILE A 19 -1.49 6.29 12.66
C ILE A 19 -2.86 6.31 13.35
N LYS A 20 -3.54 7.47 13.40
CA LYS A 20 -4.90 7.57 13.98
C LYS A 20 -5.92 6.67 13.29
N SER A 21 -5.71 6.30 12.02
CA SER A 21 -6.61 5.36 11.33
C SER A 21 -6.54 3.93 11.86
N LEU A 22 -5.56 3.61 12.71
CA LEU A 22 -5.48 2.32 13.43
C LEU A 22 -6.36 2.28 14.68
N GLU A 23 -7.00 3.39 15.07
CA GLU A 23 -7.89 3.41 16.23
C GLU A 23 -9.13 2.51 16.00
N PRO A 24 -9.65 1.84 17.04
CA PRO A 24 -10.83 0.99 16.90
C PRO A 24 -12.02 1.73 16.31
N GLY A 25 -12.67 1.12 15.31
CA GLY A 25 -13.83 1.70 14.65
C GLY A 25 -13.51 2.77 13.59
N VAL A 26 -12.24 3.07 13.35
CA VAL A 26 -11.80 3.98 12.28
C VAL A 26 -11.45 3.18 11.03
N LEU A 27 -11.83 3.68 9.87
CA LEU A 27 -11.41 3.11 8.58
C LEU A 27 -9.94 3.43 8.33
N LEU A 28 -9.19 2.43 7.90
CA LEU A 28 -7.81 2.62 7.42
C LEU A 28 -7.81 3.61 6.25
N ASN A 29 -6.89 4.57 6.30
CA ASN A 29 -6.68 5.46 5.18
C ASN A 29 -5.76 4.82 4.11
N ASP A 30 -5.67 5.45 2.95
CA ASP A 30 -4.88 4.94 1.82
C ASP A 30 -3.40 4.71 2.19
N THR A 31 -2.80 5.62 2.97
CA THR A 31 -1.40 5.52 3.41
C THR A 31 -1.16 4.28 4.26
N MET A 32 -2.01 4.02 5.25
CA MET A 32 -1.88 2.87 6.15
C MET A 32 -2.20 1.55 5.45
N LEU A 33 -3.20 1.56 4.55
CA LEU A 33 -3.52 0.39 3.75
C LEU A 33 -2.36 0.02 2.82
N GLU A 34 -1.79 1.00 2.12
CA GLU A 34 -0.65 0.77 1.23
C GLU A 34 0.60 0.36 2.01
N PHE A 35 0.84 0.96 3.18
CA PHE A 35 1.93 0.55 4.07
C PHE A 35 1.81 -0.92 4.48
N GLY A 36 0.63 -1.36 4.95
CA GLY A 36 0.41 -2.75 5.35
C GLY A 36 0.70 -3.75 4.24
N LEU A 37 0.20 -3.46 3.02
CA LEU A 37 0.45 -4.31 1.85
C LEU A 37 1.94 -4.41 1.51
N ARG A 38 2.66 -3.28 1.51
CA ARG A 38 4.10 -3.26 1.23
C ARG A 38 4.91 -3.95 2.32
N PHE A 39 4.52 -3.78 3.59
CA PHE A 39 5.18 -4.40 4.74
C PHE A 39 5.06 -5.93 4.68
N TRP A 40 3.85 -6.46 4.47
CA TRP A 40 3.64 -7.91 4.35
C TRP A 40 4.33 -8.48 3.11
N PHE A 41 4.33 -7.77 1.99
CA PHE A 41 5.03 -8.24 0.80
C PHE A 41 6.54 -8.25 0.97
N HIS A 42 7.09 -7.25 1.67
CA HIS A 42 8.51 -7.23 2.03
C HIS A 42 8.87 -8.44 2.91
N ASP A 43 8.06 -8.74 3.92
CA ASP A 43 8.25 -9.94 4.76
C ASP A 43 8.14 -11.24 3.95
N LEU A 44 7.17 -11.32 3.03
CA LEU A 44 7.02 -12.46 2.12
C LEU A 44 8.23 -12.63 1.19
N ARG A 45 8.80 -11.53 0.68
CA ARG A 45 10.02 -11.57 -0.14
C ARG A 45 11.21 -12.13 0.63
N ASN A 46 11.32 -11.81 1.92
CA ASN A 46 12.41 -12.28 2.77
C ASN A 46 12.22 -13.75 3.18
N SER A 47 10.99 -14.16 3.48
CA SER A 47 10.69 -15.52 3.95
C SER A 47 10.48 -16.54 2.81
N ARG A 48 9.90 -16.13 1.68
CA ARG A 48 9.50 -17.00 0.56
C ARG A 48 9.71 -16.30 -0.81
N PRO A 49 10.96 -16.04 -1.21
CA PRO A 49 11.27 -15.24 -2.40
C PRO A 49 10.70 -15.81 -3.72
N LEU A 50 10.63 -17.14 -3.87
CA LEU A 50 10.07 -17.77 -5.07
C LEU A 50 8.59 -17.46 -5.26
N ILE A 51 7.81 -17.49 -4.17
CA ILE A 51 6.38 -17.17 -4.21
C ILE A 51 6.19 -15.69 -4.45
N ALA A 52 6.95 -14.84 -3.75
CA ALA A 52 6.87 -13.41 -3.91
C ALA A 52 7.21 -12.96 -5.35
N GLY A 53 8.14 -13.65 -6.02
CA GLY A 53 8.49 -13.40 -7.43
C GLY A 53 7.36 -13.70 -8.43
N GLN A 54 6.33 -14.45 -8.02
CA GLN A 54 5.14 -14.76 -8.81
C GLN A 54 3.97 -13.82 -8.53
N MET A 55 4.14 -12.85 -7.62
CA MET A 55 3.08 -11.96 -7.15
C MET A 55 3.36 -10.52 -7.55
N HIS A 56 2.31 -9.81 -7.97
CA HIS A 56 2.33 -8.37 -8.17
C HIS A 56 1.23 -7.74 -7.31
N ILE A 57 1.59 -6.73 -6.51
CA ILE A 57 0.64 -5.99 -5.68
C ILE A 57 0.50 -4.59 -6.28
N PHE A 58 -0.70 -4.28 -6.74
CA PHE A 58 -1.07 -2.94 -7.19
C PHE A 58 -1.29 -2.00 -5.99
N SER A 59 -1.09 -0.70 -6.20
CA SER A 59 -1.45 0.30 -5.18
C SER A 59 -2.97 0.43 -5.07
N ASN A 60 -3.46 0.99 -3.95
CA ASN A 60 -4.89 1.14 -3.69
C ASN A 60 -5.60 2.02 -4.75
N PHE A 61 -4.85 2.87 -5.45
CA PHE A 61 -5.38 3.73 -6.51
C PHE A 61 -5.61 3.01 -7.84
N PHE A 62 -5.08 1.80 -8.01
CA PHE A 62 -5.14 1.09 -9.30
C PHE A 62 -6.59 0.81 -9.71
N PHE A 63 -7.39 0.27 -8.80
CA PHE A 63 -8.78 -0.07 -9.10
C PHE A 63 -9.62 1.18 -9.42
N THR A 64 -9.48 2.24 -8.61
CA THR A 64 -10.16 3.52 -8.84
C THR A 64 -9.82 4.11 -10.20
N LYS A 65 -8.54 4.05 -10.61
CA LYS A 65 -8.12 4.50 -11.94
C LYS A 65 -8.71 3.62 -13.03
N LEU A 66 -8.64 2.30 -12.88
CA LEU A 66 -9.16 1.33 -13.86
C LEU A 66 -10.64 1.60 -14.15
N THR A 67 -11.47 1.75 -13.12
CA THR A 67 -12.92 1.95 -13.28
C THR A 67 -13.26 3.33 -13.82
N THR A 68 -12.56 4.37 -13.35
CA THR A 68 -12.77 5.75 -13.84
C THR A 68 -12.44 5.85 -15.33
N SER A 69 -11.37 5.18 -15.78
CA SER A 69 -10.99 5.17 -17.19
C SER A 69 -11.96 4.39 -18.08
N MET A 70 -12.61 3.33 -17.56
CA MET A 70 -13.59 2.56 -18.33
C MET A 70 -14.93 3.30 -18.50
N CYS A 71 -15.38 4.04 -17.50
CA CYS A 71 -16.62 4.85 -17.59
C CYS A 71 -16.47 6.12 -18.46
N ALA A 72 -15.24 6.54 -18.80
CA ALA A 72 -15.01 7.67 -19.69
C ALA A 72 -15.24 7.36 -21.18
N PHE A 73 -15.49 6.09 -21.52
CA PHE A 73 -15.78 5.62 -22.88
C PHE A 73 -17.24 5.19 -23.10
N SER A 74 -18.14 5.48 -22.15
CA SER A 74 -19.57 5.18 -22.21
C SER A 74 -20.42 6.43 -22.28
#